data_AF-A0A353C7X4-F1
#
_entry.id   AF-A0A353C7X4-F1
#
_cell.length_a   1.000
_cell.length_b   1.000
_cell.length_c   1.000
_cell.angle_alpha   90.00
_cell.angle_beta   90.00
_cell.angle_gamma   90.00
#
_symmetry.space_group_name_H-M   'P 1'
#
loop_
_entity.id
_entity.type
_entity.pdbx_description
1 polymer ?
#
loop_
_entity_poly.entity_id
_entity_poly.type
_entity_poly.pdbx_seq_one_letter_code
_entity_poly.pdbx_strand_id
1 'polypeptide(L)' 'DELGVVYTIGYSPKNENKDGKWRSIELRVARPNLTIRTRKGYHAIKIK' A
#
# COMPACT_ATOMS: atom_id res chain seq x y z
N ASP A 1 6.04 -26.82 7.99
CA ASP A 1 5.96 -25.40 7.61
C ASP A 1 4.63 -24.81 8.00
N GLU A 2 4.63 -24.12 9.13
CA GLU A 2 3.47 -23.40 9.64
C GLU A 2 3.35 -22.10 8.85
N LEU A 3 2.26 -21.93 8.11
CA LEU A 3 1.92 -20.65 7.49
C LEU A 3 1.67 -19.65 8.62
N GLY A 4 2.69 -18.85 8.95
CA GLY A 4 2.56 -17.74 9.89
C GLY A 4 1.36 -16.88 9.51
N VAL A 5 0.61 -16.40 10.50
CA VAL A 5 -0.65 -15.65 10.28
C VAL A 5 -0.41 -14.45 9.36
N VAL A 6 -1.04 -14.46 8.18
CA VAL A 6 -0.95 -13.37 7.19
C VAL A 6 -2.15 -12.44 7.35
N TYR A 7 -1.86 -11.15 7.47
CA TYR A 7 -2.89 -10.10 7.48
C TYR A 7 -2.86 -9.35 6.15
N THR A 8 -4.02 -9.13 5.54
CA THR A 8 -4.16 -8.36 4.30
C THR A 8 -4.89 -7.06 4.58
N ILE A 9 -4.36 -5.94 4.07
CA ILE A 9 -4.92 -4.60 4.25
C ILE A 9 -5.28 -4.04 2.87
N GLY A 10 -6.54 -3.62 2.70
CA GLY A 10 -6.98 -2.82 1.57
C GLY A 10 -6.74 -1.33 1.82
N TYR A 11 -6.20 -0.63 0.83
CA TYR A 11 -6.02 0.83 0.90
C TYR A 11 -6.74 1.50 -0.28
N SER A 12 -7.69 2.38 0.05
CA SER A 12 -8.35 3.26 -0.91
C SER A 12 -7.81 4.68 -0.73
N PRO A 13 -7.20 5.28 -1.76
CA PRO A 13 -6.63 6.61 -1.63
C PRO A 13 -7.71 7.69 -1.50
N LYS A 14 -7.51 8.65 -0.59
CA LYS A 14 -8.38 9.84 -0.51
C LYS A 14 -8.28 10.75 -1.75
N ASN A 15 -7.12 10.77 -2.40
CA ASN A 15 -6.91 11.52 -3.63
C ASN A 15 -7.19 10.64 -4.84
N GLU A 16 -8.37 10.83 -5.43
CA GLU A 16 -8.86 10.10 -6.59
C GLU A 16 -8.50 10.76 -7.94
N ASN A 17 -7.70 11.83 -7.93
CA ASN A 17 -7.31 12.52 -9.16
C ASN A 17 -6.58 11.54 -10.10
N LYS A 18 -6.94 11.58 -11.38
CA LYS A 18 -6.40 10.70 -12.43
C LYS A 18 -5.40 11.45 -13.31
N ASP A 19 -4.35 11.94 -12.65
CA ASP A 19 -3.36 12.87 -13.20
C ASP A 19 -2.10 12.20 -13.77
N GLY A 20 -1.99 10.88 -13.67
CA GLY A 20 -0.76 10.19 -14.06
C GLY A 20 0.43 10.48 -13.16
N LYS A 21 0.24 10.89 -11.91
CA LYS A 21 1.36 11.11 -10.98
C LYS A 21 1.65 9.87 -10.15
N TRP A 22 2.90 9.73 -9.74
CA TRP A 22 3.30 8.75 -8.73
C TRP A 22 2.80 9.18 -7.35
N ARG A 23 2.25 8.24 -6.59
CA ARG A 23 1.79 8.43 -5.21
C ARG A 23 2.44 7.40 -4.32
N SER A 24 3.25 7.87 -3.36
CA SER A 24 3.88 7.01 -2.36
C SER A 24 2.85 6.49 -1.36
N ILE A 25 3.06 5.25 -0.91
CA ILE A 25 2.29 4.64 0.18
C ILE A 25 3.30 4.12 1.20
N GLU A 26 3.02 4.37 2.48
CA GLU A 26 3.78 3.84 3.59
C GLU A 26 2.84 3.16 4.58
N LEU A 27 3.20 1.97 5.05
CA LEU A 27 2.50 1.26 6.11
C LEU A 27 3.38 1.26 7.35
N ARG A 28 2.86 1.82 8.45
CA ARG A 28 3.50 1.80 9.76
C ARG A 28 2.64 0.99 10.71
N VAL A 29 3.27 0.10 11.48
CA VAL A 29 2.62 -0.72 12.50
C VAL A 29 3.29 -0.47 13.83
N ALA A 30 2.50 -0.43 14.90
CA ALA A 30 3.02 -0.23 16.25
C ALA A 30 3.65 -1.52 16.84
N ARG A 31 3.24 -2.69 16.32
CA ARG A 31 3.72 -3.98 16.82
C ARG A 31 5.17 -4.23 16.35
N PRO A 32 6.11 -4.47 17.28
CA PRO A 32 7.48 -4.80 16.93
C PRO A 32 7.58 -6.20 16.31
N ASN A 33 8.71 -6.48 15.65
CA ASN A 33 9.07 -7.80 15.11
C ASN A 33 8.14 -8.33 14.01
N LEU A 34 7.60 -7.43 13.18
CA LEU A 34 6.84 -7.80 11.98
C LEU A 34 7.62 -7.50 10.71
N THR A 35 7.55 -8.41 9.75
CA THR A 35 8.06 -8.19 8.39
C THR A 35 6.97 -7.55 7.54
N ILE A 36 7.14 -6.28 7.19
CA ILE A 36 6.18 -5.53 6.37
C ILE A 36 6.48 -5.76 4.88
N ARG A 37 5.46 -6.19 4.13
CA ARG A 37 5.50 -6.33 2.67
C ARG A 37 4.42 -5.47 2.04
N THR A 38 4.82 -4.35 1.45
CA THR A 38 3.90 -3.41 0.80
C THR A 38 4.47 -2.88 -0.51
N ARG A 39 3.60 -2.30 -1.34
CA ARG A 39 4.03 -1.50 -2.49
C ARG A 39 4.54 -0.15 -1.98
N LYS A 40 5.63 0.36 -2.56
CA LYS A 40 6.18 1.70 -2.26
C LYS A 40 5.25 2.84 -2.70
N GLY A 41 4.30 2.53 -3.56
CA GLY A 41 3.39 3.49 -4.14
C GLY A 41 2.67 2.91 -5.35
N TYR A 42 1.94 3.77 -6.03
CA TYR A 42 1.23 3.46 -7.26
C TYR A 42 1.24 4.67 -8.18
N HIS A 43 1.08 4.41 -9.47
CA HIS A 43 0.87 5.46 -10.46
C HIS A 43 -0.63 5.70 -10.59
N ALA A 44 -1.06 6.96 -10.51
CA ALA A 44 -2.44 7.29 -10.84
C ALA A 44 -2.70 6.98 -12.32
N ILE A 45 -3.88 6.46 -12.64
CA ILE A 45 -4.27 6.27 -14.03
C ILE A 45 -4.39 7.66 -14.67
N LYS A 46 -3.83 7.87 -15.85
CA LYS A 46 -4.03 9.09 -16.63
C LYS A 46 -5.18 8.85 -17.60
N ILE A 47 -6.29 9.58 -17.44
CA ILE A 47 -7.35 9.58 -18.46
C ILE A 47 -6.91 10.51 -19.59
N LYS A 48 -7.08 10.04 -20.83
CA LYS A 48 -6.75 10.77 -22.06
C LYS A 48 -7.88 11.71 -22.45
#